data_AF-A0A7S0DNG7-F1
#
_entry.id   AF-A0A7S0DNG7-F1
#
_cell.length_a   1.000
_cell.length_b   1.000
_cell.length_c   1.000
_cell.angle_alpha   90.00
_cell.angle_beta   90.00
_cell.angle_gamma   90.00
#
_symmetry.space_group_name_H-M   'P 1'
#
loop_
_entity.id
_entity.type
_entity.pdbx_description
1 polymer ?
#
loop_
_entity_poly.entity_id
_entity_poly.type
_entity_poly.pdbx_seq_one_letter_code
_entity_poly.pdbx_strand_id
1 'polypeptide(L)'
;FWGSSLENSDKIPKRSENKEEEGIPRLPSIPWRYDMEFKRPTRVEAYLQQIEFTRRVWAKTLQALTSPARIEIALSFSAVLGIGIAECALMVTNPGNHLGVLFSYGFANIIPSMIWETISLETIVNSLGLSSGEVLRAFTDCPEDVQAEAIMNFRTKLLSVIRSILASVMTLTQIIKMIQTGKESLENHKRFLDGRETPGHVGIHERFFRMGGTASDVTELSIERYGTHVLPVFSQDSNRRKVLAQEYSDDGHYPVLWTVSGNYANITDWEPLFKDIDGIWYLKTRSGQSVLYMEADATNIEEAMALGLPKNDLSPQEAFQSFRVLEMVANTKLRKPPDSIVRIFLADTFQQV
;
A
#
# COMPACT_ATOMS: atom_id res chain seq x y z
N PHE A 1 27.46 41.92 39.16
CA PHE A 1 28.87 41.63 38.86
C PHE A 1 29.60 41.45 40.18
N TRP A 2 30.07 40.22 40.46
CA TRP A 2 31.18 39.79 41.35
C TRP A 2 31.25 40.37 42.78
N GLY A 3 31.40 39.63 43.88
CA GLY A 3 31.90 38.28 44.14
C GLY A 3 32.74 38.36 45.45
N SER A 4 32.51 37.47 46.41
CA SER A 4 33.36 37.25 47.60
C SER A 4 33.02 35.87 48.17
N SER A 5 33.89 34.89 48.00
CA SER A 5 34.94 34.47 48.95
C SER A 5 34.44 33.40 49.95
N LEU A 6 34.96 32.20 49.73
CA LEU A 6 35.30 31.12 50.67
C LEU A 6 34.96 31.33 52.17
N GLU A 7 34.22 30.38 52.75
CA GLU A 7 34.61 29.74 54.00
C GLU A 7 33.85 28.41 54.25
N ASN A 8 34.39 27.66 55.20
CA ASN A 8 34.47 26.21 55.29
C ASN A 8 33.31 25.56 56.09
N SER A 9 33.16 24.25 55.86
CA SER A 9 32.64 23.22 56.77
C SER A 9 31.23 23.36 57.37
N ASP A 10 30.33 22.44 57.00
CA ASP A 10 29.91 21.44 57.98
C ASP A 10 29.30 20.16 57.37
N LYS A 11 29.48 19.09 58.13
CA LYS A 11 29.42 17.67 57.78
C LYS A 11 28.01 17.21 57.38
N ILE A 12 27.88 16.68 56.15
CA ILE A 12 26.77 15.79 55.78
C ILE A 12 27.03 14.42 56.43
N PRO A 13 26.09 13.85 57.20
CA PRO A 13 26.31 12.54 57.80
C PRO A 13 26.43 11.49 56.69
N LYS A 14 27.52 10.71 56.75
CA LYS A 14 27.72 9.53 55.91
C LYS A 14 26.53 8.60 56.10
N ARG A 15 25.77 8.41 55.02
CA ARG A 15 24.71 7.41 54.89
C ARG A 15 25.34 6.05 55.22
N SER A 16 24.88 5.47 56.32
CA SER A 16 25.24 4.13 56.76
C SER A 16 25.06 3.14 55.61
N GLU A 17 26.06 2.29 55.43
CA GLU A 17 26.11 1.20 54.48
C GLU A 17 24.79 0.42 54.47
N ASN A 18 24.31 0.18 53.26
CA ASN A 18 23.09 -0.56 52.97
C ASN A 18 23.13 -1.92 53.67
N LYS A 19 22.13 -2.17 54.52
CA LYS A 19 21.66 -3.52 54.75
C LYS A 19 21.12 -4.01 53.41
N GLU A 20 21.75 -5.06 52.87
CA GLU A 20 21.24 -5.82 51.74
C GLU A 20 19.84 -6.34 52.11
N GLU A 21 18.81 -5.64 51.62
CA GLU A 21 17.50 -6.26 51.47
C GLU A 21 17.68 -7.40 50.46
N GLU A 22 17.36 -8.62 50.87
CA GLU A 22 17.38 -9.82 50.03
C GLU A 22 16.47 -9.60 48.81
N GLY A 23 17.04 -9.03 47.77
CA GLY A 23 16.40 -8.77 46.51
C GLY A 23 16.06 -10.10 45.85
N ILE A 24 14.78 -10.31 45.57
CA ILE A 24 14.30 -11.36 44.68
C ILE A 24 15.25 -11.39 43.46
N PRO A 25 15.91 -12.53 43.18
CA PRO A 25 16.87 -12.59 42.09
C PRO A 25 16.15 -12.18 40.80
N ARG A 26 16.58 -11.07 40.20
CA ARG A 26 16.06 -10.64 38.90
C ARG A 26 16.27 -11.80 37.93
N LEU A 27 15.22 -12.16 37.19
CA LEU A 27 15.32 -13.16 36.15
C LEU A 27 16.49 -12.79 35.22
N PRO A 28 17.31 -13.76 34.80
CA PRO A 28 18.46 -13.49 33.96
C PRO A 28 17.99 -12.77 32.69
N SER A 29 18.57 -11.60 32.41
CA SER A 29 18.35 -10.83 31.20
C SER A 29 19.06 -11.52 30.04
N ILE A 30 18.55 -12.68 29.62
CA ILE A 30 18.94 -13.27 28.34
C ILE A 30 18.47 -12.26 27.29
N PRO A 31 19.32 -11.81 26.34
CA PRO A 31 18.84 -11.03 25.20
C PRO A 31 17.90 -11.93 24.40
N TRP A 32 16.61 -11.76 24.64
CA TRP A 32 15.53 -12.54 24.05
C TRP A 32 15.57 -12.34 22.53
N ARG A 33 15.58 -13.45 21.78
CA ARG A 33 15.51 -13.41 20.32
C ARG A 33 14.10 -13.79 19.89
N TYR A 34 13.55 -13.05 18.93
CA TYR A 34 12.23 -13.28 18.31
C TYR A 34 11.99 -14.76 17.96
N ASP A 35 13.02 -15.46 17.50
CA ASP A 35 12.98 -16.86 17.09
C ASP A 35 12.80 -17.88 18.23
N MET A 36 12.93 -17.44 19.49
CA MET A 36 12.66 -18.27 20.66
C MET A 36 11.19 -18.24 21.11
N GLU A 37 10.42 -17.22 20.71
CA GLU A 37 9.04 -17.02 21.19
C GLU A 37 8.00 -17.32 20.10
N PHE A 38 8.31 -16.97 18.84
CA PHE A 38 7.45 -17.25 17.69
C PHE A 38 8.22 -18.02 16.63
N LYS A 39 7.59 -19.04 16.03
CA LYS A 39 8.16 -19.69 14.85
C LYS A 39 8.32 -18.62 13.78
N ARG A 40 9.55 -18.37 13.32
CA ARG A 40 9.77 -17.47 12.19
C ARG A 40 8.84 -17.88 11.05
N PRO A 41 8.22 -16.92 10.36
CA PRO A 41 7.46 -17.26 9.18
C PRO A 41 8.39 -18.02 8.25
N THR A 42 7.98 -19.22 7.86
CA THR A 42 8.78 -20.02 6.93
C THR A 42 9.01 -19.21 5.65
N ARG A 43 10.06 -19.51 4.88
CA ARG A 43 10.30 -18.88 3.55
C ARG A 43 9.03 -18.89 2.66
N VAL A 44 8.18 -19.90 2.88
CA VAL A 44 6.86 -20.06 2.25
C VAL A 44 5.87 -19.00 2.73
N GLU A 45 5.79 -18.70 4.02
CA GLU A 45 4.91 -17.66 4.57
C GLU A 45 5.30 -16.25 4.13
N ALA A 46 6.60 -15.93 4.08
CA ALA A 46 7.09 -14.67 3.53
C ALA A 46 6.76 -14.55 2.03
N TYR A 47 6.89 -15.65 1.28
CA TYR A 47 6.50 -15.72 -0.13
C TYR A 47 4.98 -15.61 -0.33
N LEU A 48 4.19 -16.23 0.56
CA LEU A 48 2.73 -16.10 0.54
C LEU A 48 2.30 -14.67 0.89
N GLN A 49 2.98 -13.99 1.82
CA GLN A 49 2.77 -12.56 2.11
C GLN A 49 3.04 -11.71 0.88
N GLN A 50 4.14 -12.01 0.18
CA GLN A 50 4.46 -11.34 -1.07
C GLN A 50 3.42 -11.63 -2.15
N ILE A 51 2.91 -12.87 -2.27
CA ILE A 51 1.83 -13.28 -3.18
C ILE A 51 0.52 -12.58 -2.83
N GLU A 52 0.16 -12.44 -1.55
CA GLU A 52 -1.08 -11.75 -1.16
C GLU A 52 -0.99 -10.25 -1.31
N PHE A 53 0.17 -9.66 -1.04
CA PHE A 53 0.46 -8.30 -1.41
C PHE A 53 0.33 -8.13 -2.91
N THR A 54 1.00 -8.98 -3.70
CA THR A 54 0.80 -8.96 -5.14
C THR A 54 -0.64 -9.23 -5.48
N ARG A 55 -1.41 -10.07 -4.79
CA ARG A 55 -2.82 -10.33 -5.09
C ARG A 55 -3.70 -9.15 -4.72
N ARG A 56 -3.46 -8.43 -3.63
CA ARG A 56 -4.22 -7.24 -3.21
C ARG A 56 -3.90 -6.06 -4.12
N VAL A 57 -2.62 -5.87 -4.42
CA VAL A 57 -2.15 -4.96 -5.46
C VAL A 57 -2.78 -5.38 -6.78
N TRP A 58 -2.59 -6.61 -7.26
CA TRP A 58 -3.18 -7.16 -8.47
C TRP A 58 -4.70 -7.13 -8.48
N ALA A 59 -5.41 -7.21 -7.36
CA ALA A 59 -6.87 -7.13 -7.31
C ALA A 59 -7.34 -5.68 -7.38
N LYS A 60 -6.69 -4.76 -6.67
CA LYS A 60 -6.91 -3.31 -6.81
C LYS A 60 -6.49 -2.83 -8.21
N THR A 61 -5.39 -3.35 -8.73
CA THR A 61 -4.88 -3.19 -10.09
C THR A 61 -5.86 -3.83 -11.06
N LEU A 62 -6.35 -5.08 -10.89
CA LEU A 62 -7.37 -5.74 -11.74
C LEU A 62 -8.66 -4.95 -11.74
N GLN A 63 -9.10 -4.46 -10.59
CA GLN A 63 -10.30 -3.63 -10.44
C GLN A 63 -10.10 -2.28 -11.16
N ALA A 64 -8.88 -1.74 -11.13
CA ALA A 64 -8.45 -0.62 -11.95
C ALA A 64 -8.22 -1.01 -13.44
N LEU A 65 -7.95 -2.28 -13.77
CA LEU A 65 -7.81 -2.79 -15.14
C LEU A 65 -9.18 -3.02 -15.79
N THR A 66 -10.15 -3.48 -15.01
CA THR A 66 -11.56 -3.65 -15.39
C THR A 66 -12.33 -2.34 -15.30
N SER A 67 -11.70 -1.26 -14.85
CA SER A 67 -12.27 0.08 -14.98
C SER A 67 -12.52 0.38 -16.47
N PRO A 68 -13.58 1.14 -16.80
CA PRO A 68 -13.94 1.47 -18.18
C PRO A 68 -12.80 2.13 -18.97
N ALA A 69 -11.80 2.66 -18.28
CA ALA A 69 -10.66 3.36 -18.85
C ALA A 69 -9.77 2.55 -19.79
N ARG A 70 -9.74 1.21 -19.69
CA ARG A 70 -8.89 0.35 -20.55
C ARG A 70 -9.56 -0.12 -21.83
N ILE A 71 -10.87 -0.34 -21.80
CA ILE A 71 -11.64 -0.62 -23.03
C ILE A 71 -11.52 0.58 -23.97
N GLU A 72 -11.59 1.80 -23.43
CA GLU A 72 -11.36 3.04 -24.19
C GLU A 72 -9.95 3.14 -24.79
N ILE A 73 -8.91 2.77 -24.03
CA ILE A 73 -7.52 2.76 -24.53
C ILE A 73 -7.34 1.71 -25.62
N ALA A 74 -7.87 0.50 -25.42
CA ALA A 74 -7.82 -0.56 -26.41
C ALA A 74 -8.58 -0.17 -27.69
N LEU A 75 -9.76 0.45 -27.55
CA LEU A 75 -10.56 0.93 -28.67
C LEU A 75 -9.87 2.07 -29.43
N SER A 76 -9.32 3.08 -28.72
CA SER A 76 -8.60 4.19 -29.34
C SER A 76 -7.31 3.74 -30.02
N PHE A 77 -6.54 2.85 -29.38
CA PHE A 77 -5.35 2.24 -29.98
C PHE A 77 -5.72 1.44 -31.24
N SER A 78 -6.78 0.64 -31.17
CA SER A 78 -7.26 -0.14 -32.32
C SER A 78 -7.76 0.76 -33.45
N ALA A 79 -8.39 1.89 -33.14
CA ALA A 79 -8.83 2.87 -34.14
C ALA A 79 -7.65 3.54 -34.84
N VAL A 80 -6.63 4.00 -34.08
CA VAL A 80 -5.41 4.61 -34.63
C VAL A 80 -4.66 3.60 -35.52
N LEU A 81 -4.50 2.36 -35.05
CA LEU A 81 -3.89 1.26 -35.80
C LEU A 81 -4.68 0.93 -37.07
N GLY A 82 -6.01 0.81 -36.97
CA GLY A 82 -6.89 0.50 -38.10
C GLY A 82 -6.85 1.57 -39.19
N ILE A 83 -6.79 2.84 -38.80
CA ILE A 83 -6.63 3.95 -39.77
C ILE A 83 -5.25 3.89 -40.43
N GLY A 84 -4.18 3.59 -39.67
CA GLY A 84 -2.84 3.42 -40.25
C GLY A 84 -2.75 2.26 -41.23
N ILE A 85 -3.43 1.14 -40.94
CA ILE A 85 -3.54 0.00 -41.87
C ILE A 85 -4.33 0.41 -43.12
N ALA A 86 -5.44 1.14 -42.97
CA ALA A 86 -6.24 1.62 -44.10
C ALA A 86 -5.48 2.62 -44.98
N GLU A 87 -4.71 3.52 -44.36
CA GLU A 87 -3.80 4.46 -45.05
C GLU A 87 -2.76 3.71 -45.89
N CYS A 88 -2.09 2.72 -45.30
CA CYS A 88 -1.11 1.90 -46.02
C CYS A 88 -1.76 1.05 -47.13
N ALA A 89 -3.00 0.58 -46.95
CA ALA A 89 -3.70 -0.20 -47.97
C ALA A 89 -4.01 0.60 -49.24
N LEU A 90 -4.14 1.93 -49.14
CA LEU A 90 -4.33 2.79 -50.31
C LEU A 90 -3.03 3.00 -51.11
N MET A 91 -1.87 2.89 -50.45
CA MET A 91 -0.54 3.11 -51.05
C MET A 91 0.08 1.84 -51.67
N VAL A 92 -0.45 0.65 -51.36
CA VAL A 92 0.12 -0.65 -51.76
C VAL A 92 -0.64 -1.26 -52.94
N THR A 93 0.08 -1.84 -53.91
CA THR A 93 -0.50 -2.35 -55.17
C THR A 93 -1.37 -3.61 -54.97
N ASN A 94 -1.07 -4.43 -53.94
CA ASN A 94 -1.82 -5.64 -53.56
C ASN A 94 -1.88 -5.83 -52.03
N PRO A 95 -2.80 -5.15 -51.30
CA PRO A 95 -2.78 -5.14 -49.83
C PRO A 95 -2.93 -6.53 -49.20
N GLY A 96 -3.70 -7.44 -49.82
CA GLY A 96 -3.89 -8.80 -49.29
C GLY A 96 -2.62 -9.65 -49.21
N ASN A 97 -1.62 -9.39 -50.06
CA ASN A 97 -0.35 -10.12 -50.09
C ASN A 97 0.73 -9.47 -49.21
N HIS A 98 0.51 -8.24 -48.74
CA HIS A 98 1.47 -7.45 -47.98
C HIS A 98 0.95 -7.07 -46.59
N LEU A 99 0.24 -7.99 -45.93
CA LEU A 99 -0.28 -7.81 -44.56
C LEU A 99 0.83 -7.41 -43.57
N GLY A 100 2.04 -7.98 -43.71
CA GLY A 100 3.18 -7.60 -42.88
C GLY A 100 3.52 -6.11 -42.98
N VAL A 101 3.56 -5.56 -44.20
CA VAL A 101 3.83 -4.13 -44.45
C VAL A 101 2.71 -3.25 -43.88
N LEU A 102 1.46 -3.66 -44.05
CA LEU A 102 0.28 -2.94 -43.53
C LEU A 102 0.30 -2.82 -42.01
N PHE A 103 0.53 -3.93 -41.30
CA PHE A 103 0.62 -3.94 -39.84
C PHE A 103 1.87 -3.19 -39.36
N SER A 104 3.03 -3.41 -39.98
CA SER A 104 4.27 -2.70 -39.63
C SER A 104 4.11 -1.19 -39.80
N TYR A 105 3.44 -0.73 -40.86
CA TYR A 105 3.17 0.68 -41.06
C TYR A 105 2.21 1.25 -40.01
N GLY A 106 1.10 0.54 -39.75
CA GLY A 106 0.14 0.92 -38.73
C GLY A 106 0.78 1.06 -37.35
N PHE A 107 1.61 0.09 -36.94
CA PHE A 107 2.32 0.10 -35.66
C PHE A 107 3.42 1.17 -35.60
N ALA A 108 4.27 1.26 -36.63
CA ALA A 108 5.38 2.20 -36.67
C ALA A 108 4.91 3.66 -36.56
N ASN A 109 3.71 3.95 -37.06
CA ASN A 109 3.15 5.29 -37.04
C ASN A 109 2.37 5.65 -35.76
N ILE A 110 2.16 4.75 -34.81
CA ILE A 110 1.38 5.07 -33.59
C ILE A 110 2.04 6.18 -32.77
N ILE A 111 3.34 6.03 -32.44
CA ILE A 111 4.07 7.00 -31.64
C ILE A 111 4.29 8.32 -32.40
N PRO A 112 4.78 8.31 -33.67
CA PRO A 112 4.87 9.53 -34.48
C PRO A 112 3.56 10.32 -34.58
N SER A 113 2.41 9.63 -34.69
CA SER A 113 1.09 10.27 -34.72
C SER A 113 0.80 11.14 -33.49
N MET A 114 1.39 10.81 -32.34
CA MET A 114 1.21 11.56 -31.10
C MET A 114 1.88 12.93 -31.15
N ILE A 115 2.90 13.09 -32.00
CA ILE A 115 3.66 14.32 -32.20
C ILE A 115 3.44 14.92 -33.60
N TRP A 116 2.37 14.50 -34.28
CA TRP A 116 2.03 14.93 -35.65
C TRP A 116 3.06 14.59 -36.71
N GLU A 117 3.86 13.56 -36.47
CA GLU A 117 4.80 13.02 -37.44
C GLU A 117 4.27 11.72 -38.07
N THR A 118 4.81 11.36 -39.21
CA THR A 118 4.52 10.10 -39.89
C THR A 118 5.79 9.61 -40.55
N ILE A 119 6.13 8.35 -40.32
CA ILE A 119 7.24 7.67 -40.97
C ILE A 119 6.81 7.33 -42.39
N SER A 120 7.68 7.63 -43.36
CA SER A 120 7.41 7.32 -44.75
C SER A 120 7.32 5.81 -44.98
N LEU A 121 6.43 5.41 -45.88
CA LEU A 121 6.22 3.99 -46.19
C LEU A 121 7.47 3.35 -46.80
N GLU A 122 8.26 4.11 -47.57
CA GLU A 122 9.54 3.67 -48.14
C GLU A 122 10.54 3.21 -47.06
N THR A 123 10.66 3.97 -45.96
CA THR A 123 11.54 3.60 -44.85
C THR A 123 11.11 2.28 -44.22
N ILE A 124 9.81 2.05 -44.10
CA ILE A 124 9.25 0.83 -43.51
C ILE A 124 9.43 -0.37 -44.46
N VAL A 125 9.15 -0.20 -45.75
CA VAL A 125 9.34 -1.23 -46.79
C VAL A 125 10.81 -1.62 -46.91
N ASN A 126 11.73 -0.64 -46.91
CA ASN A 126 13.17 -0.88 -46.95
C ASN A 126 13.67 -1.58 -45.68
N SER A 127 13.11 -1.27 -44.51
CA SER A 127 13.46 -1.97 -43.25
C SER A 127 12.98 -3.42 -43.21
N LEU A 128 11.97 -3.78 -44.01
CA LEU A 128 11.50 -5.14 -44.21
C LEU A 128 12.27 -5.88 -45.33
N GLY A 129 13.27 -5.24 -45.93
CA GLY A 129 14.09 -5.83 -47.00
C GLY A 129 13.37 -5.99 -48.34
N LEU A 130 12.25 -5.30 -48.54
CA LEU A 130 11.47 -5.31 -49.78
C LEU A 130 11.87 -4.12 -50.67
N SER A 131 11.77 -4.28 -51.99
CA SER A 131 11.99 -3.18 -52.93
C SER A 131 10.73 -2.29 -52.99
N SER A 132 10.92 -1.00 -52.69
CA SER A 132 9.81 -0.02 -52.66
C SER A 132 9.05 0.05 -54.00
N GLY A 133 9.73 -0.14 -55.13
CA GLY A 133 9.10 -0.13 -56.46
C GLY A 133 8.18 -1.31 -56.78
N GLU A 134 8.29 -2.44 -56.06
CA GLU A 134 7.41 -3.61 -56.27
C GLU A 134 6.18 -3.59 -55.37
N VAL A 135 6.30 -2.96 -54.20
CA VAL A 135 5.25 -2.95 -53.16
C VAL A 135 4.35 -1.71 -53.29
N LEU A 136 4.93 -0.56 -53.61
CA LEU A 136 4.21 0.70 -53.74
C LEU A 136 3.47 0.78 -55.06
N ARG A 137 2.29 1.40 -55.04
CA ARG A 137 1.53 1.68 -56.24
C ARG A 137 2.23 2.79 -57.03
N ALA A 138 2.75 2.45 -58.21
CA ALA A 138 3.27 3.42 -59.16
C ALA A 138 2.11 4.07 -59.94
N PHE A 139 2.07 5.39 -59.98
CA PHE A 139 1.17 6.14 -60.85
C PHE A 139 1.92 6.50 -62.13
N THR A 140 1.36 6.16 -63.29
CA THR A 140 1.90 6.52 -64.61
C THR A 140 1.45 7.93 -65.00
N ASP A 141 2.26 8.67 -65.77
CA ASP A 141 1.98 10.06 -66.21
C ASP A 141 0.85 10.18 -67.27
N CYS A 142 -0.17 9.32 -67.22
CA CYS A 142 -1.32 9.41 -68.10
C CYS A 142 -2.33 10.44 -67.54
N PRO A 143 -2.98 11.29 -68.36
CA PRO A 143 -3.90 12.34 -67.87
C PRO A 143 -5.07 11.83 -67.01
N GLU A 144 -5.54 10.60 -67.24
CA GLU A 144 -6.59 9.95 -66.44
C GLU A 144 -6.05 9.45 -65.08
N ASP A 145 -4.76 9.09 -65.02
CA ASP A 145 -4.08 8.64 -63.81
C ASP A 145 -3.79 9.81 -62.86
N VAL A 146 -3.53 11.02 -63.39
CA VAL A 146 -3.26 12.24 -62.59
C VAL A 146 -4.45 12.61 -61.69
N GLN A 147 -5.68 12.48 -62.16
CA GLN A 147 -6.87 12.73 -61.32
C GLN A 147 -7.07 11.65 -60.26
N ALA A 148 -6.84 10.38 -60.62
CA ALA A 148 -6.93 9.26 -59.70
C ALA A 148 -5.85 9.35 -58.60
N GLU A 149 -4.65 9.79 -58.95
CA GLU A 149 -3.54 10.05 -58.03
C GLU A 149 -3.88 11.19 -57.05
N ALA A 150 -4.41 12.31 -57.55
CA ALA A 150 -4.82 13.43 -56.70
C ALA A 150 -5.88 13.03 -55.66
N ILE A 151 -6.87 12.22 -56.06
CA ILE A 151 -7.92 11.71 -55.17
C ILE A 151 -7.33 10.75 -54.13
N MET A 152 -6.41 9.87 -54.53
CA MET A 152 -5.73 8.95 -53.62
C MET A 152 -4.85 9.70 -52.61
N ASN A 153 -4.03 10.64 -53.06
CA ASN A 153 -3.19 11.47 -52.22
C ASN A 153 -4.03 12.30 -51.22
N PHE A 154 -5.18 12.82 -51.64
CA PHE A 154 -6.12 13.50 -50.75
C PHE A 154 -6.67 12.55 -49.67
N ARG A 155 -7.14 11.36 -50.04
CA ARG A 155 -7.67 10.36 -49.09
C ARG A 155 -6.62 9.89 -48.08
N THR A 156 -5.40 9.65 -48.57
CA THR A 156 -4.25 9.28 -47.77
C THR A 156 -3.91 10.36 -46.75
N LYS A 157 -3.79 11.63 -47.18
CA LYS A 157 -3.55 12.75 -46.26
C LYS A 157 -4.69 12.93 -45.26
N LEU A 158 -5.94 12.76 -45.68
CA LEU A 158 -7.10 12.85 -44.79
C LEU A 158 -7.04 11.77 -43.69
N LEU A 159 -6.73 10.52 -44.04
CA LEU A 159 -6.57 9.43 -43.06
C LEU A 159 -5.40 9.69 -42.11
N SER A 160 -4.28 10.20 -42.63
CA SER A 160 -3.10 10.58 -41.84
C SER A 160 -3.41 11.66 -40.80
N VAL A 161 -4.20 12.68 -41.18
CA VAL A 161 -4.66 13.74 -40.28
C VAL A 161 -5.62 13.20 -39.22
N ILE A 162 -6.60 12.37 -39.62
CA ILE A 162 -7.55 11.76 -38.67
C ILE A 162 -6.81 10.88 -37.67
N ARG A 163 -5.85 10.06 -38.14
CA ARG A 163 -4.98 9.24 -37.29
C ARG A 163 -4.23 10.09 -36.26
N SER A 164 -3.63 11.20 -36.70
CA SER A 164 -2.85 12.09 -35.84
C SER A 164 -3.71 12.82 -34.80
N ILE A 165 -4.92 13.26 -35.19
CA ILE A 165 -5.91 13.83 -34.26
C ILE A 165 -6.28 12.81 -33.18
N LEU A 166 -6.65 11.59 -33.58
CA LEU A 166 -7.07 10.54 -32.66
C LEU A 166 -5.94 10.12 -31.72
N ALA A 167 -4.71 9.98 -32.24
CA ALA A 167 -3.53 9.67 -31.42
C ALA A 167 -3.22 10.79 -30.41
N SER A 168 -3.38 12.05 -30.80
CA SER A 168 -3.20 13.20 -29.90
C SER A 168 -4.23 13.20 -28.76
N VAL A 169 -5.51 12.97 -29.08
CA VAL A 169 -6.60 12.87 -28.07
C VAL A 169 -6.39 11.68 -27.14
N MET A 170 -5.97 10.53 -27.68
CA MET A 170 -5.62 9.34 -26.91
C MET A 170 -4.50 9.66 -25.90
N THR A 171 -3.43 10.32 -26.35
CA THR A 171 -2.29 10.69 -25.51
C THR A 171 -2.68 11.63 -24.38
N LEU A 172 -3.46 12.67 -24.67
CA LEU A 172 -3.97 13.60 -23.67
C LEU A 172 -4.81 12.88 -22.59
N THR A 173 -5.69 11.97 -23.03
CA THR A 173 -6.53 11.16 -22.14
C THR A 173 -5.69 10.27 -21.23
N GLN A 174 -4.63 9.66 -21.77
CA GLN A 174 -3.71 8.83 -20.98
C GLN A 174 -2.95 9.63 -19.93
N ILE A 175 -2.49 10.85 -20.26
CA ILE A 175 -1.81 11.73 -19.30
C ILE A 175 -2.74 12.10 -18.13
N ILE A 176 -3.99 12.48 -18.42
CA ILE A 176 -4.97 12.83 -17.38
C ILE A 176 -5.24 11.63 -16.46
N LYS A 177 -5.41 10.44 -17.02
CA LYS A 177 -5.60 9.20 -16.25
C LYS A 177 -4.38 8.85 -15.40
N MET A 178 -3.16 9.07 -15.91
CA MET A 178 -1.93 8.88 -15.14
C MET A 178 -1.87 9.81 -13.93
N ILE A 179 -2.26 11.08 -14.09
CA ILE A 179 -2.34 12.05 -13.00
C ILE A 179 -3.38 11.61 -11.95
N GLN A 180 -4.56 11.17 -12.39
CA GLN A 180 -5.62 10.70 -11.50
C GLN A 180 -5.18 9.46 -10.71
N THR A 181 -4.56 8.49 -11.38
CA THR A 181 -4.03 7.28 -10.74
C THR A 181 -2.92 7.63 -9.74
N GLY A 182 -2.05 8.58 -10.08
CA GLY A 182 -1.02 9.07 -9.17
C GLY A 182 -1.60 9.71 -7.91
N LYS A 183 -2.68 10.51 -8.05
CA LYS A 183 -3.39 11.09 -6.90
C LYS A 183 -4.02 10.01 -6.02
N GLU A 184 -4.70 9.04 -6.62
CA GLU A 184 -5.32 7.93 -5.88
C GLU A 184 -4.26 7.08 -5.15
N SER A 185 -3.12 6.82 -5.80
CA SER A 185 -1.99 6.11 -5.17
C SER A 185 -1.43 6.87 -3.97
N LEU A 186 -1.31 8.20 -4.08
CA LEU A 186 -0.84 9.04 -2.96
C LEU A 186 -1.86 9.06 -1.81
N GLU A 187 -3.15 9.11 -2.13
CA GLU A 187 -4.22 9.04 -1.12
C GLU A 187 -4.24 7.67 -0.42
N ASN A 188 -4.05 6.58 -1.16
CA ASN A 188 -3.95 5.24 -0.59
C ASN A 188 -2.70 5.11 0.31
N HIS A 189 -1.56 5.63 -0.13
CA HIS A 189 -0.35 5.68 0.71
C HIS A 189 -0.58 6.44 2.02
N LYS A 190 -1.27 7.59 1.96
CA LYS A 190 -1.67 8.32 3.17
C LYS A 190 -2.58 7.49 4.07
N ARG A 191 -3.58 6.81 3.51
CA ARG A 191 -4.49 5.94 4.28
C ARG A 191 -3.77 4.79 4.98
N PHE A 192 -2.72 4.22 4.37
CA PHE A 192 -1.86 3.22 5.01
C PHE A 192 -1.13 3.79 6.21
N LEU A 193 -0.44 4.92 6.03
CA LEU A 193 0.26 5.61 7.12
C LEU A 193 -0.68 6.07 8.22
N ASP A 194 -1.92 6.39 7.87
CA ASP A 194 -2.97 6.76 8.80
C ASP A 194 -3.63 5.57 9.50
N GLY A 195 -3.23 4.33 9.22
CA GLY A 195 -3.76 3.13 9.89
C GLY A 195 -5.24 2.89 9.64
N ARG A 196 -5.76 3.32 8.48
CA ARG A 196 -7.17 3.16 8.10
C ARG A 196 -7.42 1.97 7.17
N GLU A 197 -6.38 1.22 6.84
CA GLU A 197 -6.46 0.00 6.03
C GLU A 197 -6.15 -1.23 6.87
N THR A 198 -6.88 -2.32 6.63
CA THR A 198 -6.82 -3.54 7.44
C THR A 198 -5.52 -4.32 7.18
N PRO A 199 -4.78 -4.68 8.23
CA PRO A 199 -3.63 -5.58 8.12
C PRO A 199 -3.98 -6.88 7.41
N GLY A 200 -3.10 -7.35 6.52
CA GLY A 200 -3.31 -8.61 5.79
C GLY A 200 -3.31 -9.87 6.67
N HIS A 201 -3.93 -10.96 6.19
CA HIS A 201 -4.03 -12.21 6.96
C HIS A 201 -2.89 -13.19 6.73
N VAL A 202 -2.13 -13.06 5.64
CA VAL A 202 -1.26 -14.16 5.24
C VAL A 202 0.07 -14.22 5.98
N GLY A 203 0.42 -15.46 6.34
CA GLY A 203 1.57 -15.81 7.18
C GLY A 203 1.36 -15.53 8.67
N ILE A 204 0.25 -14.89 9.06
CA ILE A 204 0.02 -14.50 10.46
C ILE A 204 -1.30 -15.11 10.92
N HIS A 205 -1.17 -16.21 11.65
CA HIS A 205 -2.30 -17.03 12.11
C HIS A 205 -2.76 -16.73 13.54
N GLU A 206 -2.08 -15.80 14.20
CA GLU A 206 -2.30 -15.48 15.61
C GLU A 206 -1.92 -14.02 15.80
N ARG A 207 -2.87 -13.19 16.19
CA ARG A 207 -2.65 -11.78 16.48
C ARG A 207 -3.23 -11.43 17.84
N PHE A 208 -2.64 -10.44 18.48
CA PHE A 208 -3.26 -9.82 19.62
C PHE A 208 -3.36 -8.32 19.45
N PHE A 209 -4.42 -7.76 20.00
CA PHE A 209 -4.71 -6.33 19.91
C PHE A 209 -4.05 -5.64 21.09
N ARG A 210 -3.27 -4.58 20.83
CA ARG A 210 -2.75 -3.71 21.89
C ARG A 210 -3.24 -2.28 21.68
N MET A 211 -4.02 -1.77 22.62
CA MET A 211 -4.43 -0.36 22.68
C MET A 211 -3.28 0.45 23.27
N GLY A 212 -2.78 1.44 22.53
CA GLY A 212 -1.60 2.21 22.91
C GLY A 212 -1.84 3.72 23.03
N GLY A 213 -3.10 4.18 23.13
CA GLY A 213 -3.40 5.61 23.22
C GLY A 213 -3.02 6.38 21.95
N THR A 214 -2.31 7.50 22.10
CA THR A 214 -1.74 8.34 21.05
C THR A 214 -0.30 7.95 20.68
N ALA A 215 0.52 7.51 21.64
CA ALA A 215 1.87 6.99 21.47
C ALA A 215 2.32 6.20 22.72
N SER A 216 3.08 5.12 22.52
CA SER A 216 3.60 4.31 23.62
C SER A 216 4.94 3.65 23.24
N ASP A 217 5.99 3.93 24.02
CA ASP A 217 7.30 3.29 23.89
C ASP A 217 7.21 1.76 24.07
N VAL A 218 6.31 1.29 24.94
CA VAL A 218 6.10 -0.14 25.18
C VAL A 218 5.44 -0.80 23.97
N THR A 219 4.55 -0.08 23.29
CA THR A 219 3.92 -0.54 22.04
C THR A 219 4.95 -0.60 20.92
N GLU A 220 5.83 0.40 20.81
CA GLU A 220 6.96 0.40 19.88
C GLU A 220 7.90 -0.80 20.11
N LEU A 221 8.36 -0.99 21.35
CA LEU A 221 9.19 -2.14 21.73
C LEU A 221 8.49 -3.48 21.45
N SER A 222 7.17 -3.51 21.59
CA SER A 222 6.39 -4.70 21.31
C SER A 222 6.26 -5.01 19.83
N ILE A 223 6.14 -3.99 18.99
CA ILE A 223 6.18 -4.17 17.54
C ILE A 223 7.58 -4.66 17.13
N GLU A 224 8.63 -4.11 17.72
CA GLU A 224 10.01 -4.59 17.50
C GLU A 224 10.16 -6.06 17.92
N ARG A 225 9.60 -6.44 19.08
CA ARG A 225 9.74 -7.77 19.67
C ARG A 225 8.84 -8.83 19.05
N TYR A 226 7.61 -8.49 18.69
CA TYR A 226 6.58 -9.43 18.24
C TYR A 226 6.21 -9.26 16.77
N GLY A 227 6.72 -8.21 16.12
CA GLY A 227 6.46 -7.91 14.73
C GLY A 227 4.98 -7.77 14.45
N THR A 228 4.55 -8.43 13.39
CA THR A 228 3.19 -8.34 12.84
C THR A 228 2.13 -9.14 13.63
N HIS A 229 2.54 -9.86 14.68
CA HIS A 229 1.63 -10.53 15.61
C HIS A 229 0.96 -9.56 16.59
N VAL A 230 1.59 -8.41 16.87
CA VAL A 230 0.92 -7.30 17.57
C VAL A 230 0.17 -6.50 16.52
N LEU A 231 -1.13 -6.28 16.75
CA LEU A 231 -1.86 -5.21 16.09
C LEU A 231 -1.95 -4.02 17.06
N PRO A 232 -1.07 -3.02 16.93
CA PRO A 232 -1.17 -1.79 17.70
C PRO A 232 -2.38 -0.98 17.22
N VAL A 233 -3.17 -0.50 18.17
CA VAL A 233 -4.34 0.35 17.93
C VAL A 233 -4.13 1.68 18.62
N PHE A 234 -4.20 2.76 17.84
CA PHE A 234 -4.04 4.13 18.33
C PHE A 234 -5.35 4.93 18.21
N SER A 235 -5.60 5.84 19.15
CA SER A 235 -6.79 6.69 19.18
C SER A 235 -6.66 8.00 18.42
N GLN A 236 -5.44 8.48 18.20
CA GLN A 236 -5.22 9.76 17.54
C GLN A 236 -4.07 9.69 16.55
N ASP A 237 -4.09 10.64 15.62
CA ASP A 237 -3.00 10.85 14.70
C ASP A 237 -1.83 11.52 15.44
N SER A 238 -0.77 10.74 15.68
CA SER A 238 0.49 11.26 16.19
C SER A 238 1.60 11.13 15.13
N ASN A 239 2.56 12.05 15.16
CA ASN A 239 3.73 11.97 14.30
C ASN A 239 4.54 10.69 14.57
N ARG A 240 4.61 10.27 15.84
CA ARG A 240 5.32 9.04 16.23
C ARG A 240 4.67 7.79 15.65
N ARG A 241 3.34 7.72 15.64
CA ARG A 241 2.60 6.67 14.93
C ARG A 241 2.93 6.63 13.43
N LYS A 242 3.06 7.79 12.76
CA LYS A 242 3.42 7.82 11.33
C LYS A 242 4.85 7.32 11.08
N VAL A 243 5.78 7.63 11.98
CA VAL A 243 7.15 7.09 11.94
C VAL A 243 7.13 5.58 12.14
N LEU A 244 6.40 5.08 13.14
CA LEU A 244 6.22 3.64 13.37
C LEU A 244 5.55 2.95 12.18
N ALA A 245 4.55 3.59 11.58
CA ALA A 245 3.96 3.10 10.35
C ALA A 245 5.08 2.95 9.30
N GLN A 246 5.79 4.02 8.95
CA GLN A 246 6.84 3.98 7.92
C GLN A 246 7.90 2.91 8.17
N GLU A 247 8.44 2.84 9.38
CA GLU A 247 9.52 1.93 9.75
C GLU A 247 9.10 0.45 9.66
N TYR A 248 7.92 0.12 10.18
CA TYR A 248 7.47 -1.28 10.26
C TYR A 248 6.60 -1.71 9.07
N SER A 249 6.13 -0.77 8.24
CA SER A 249 5.35 -1.02 7.02
C SER A 249 6.16 -1.14 5.74
N ASP A 250 7.50 -1.15 5.82
CA ASP A 250 8.40 -1.07 4.65
C ASP A 250 8.05 0.18 3.83
N ASP A 251 8.18 1.38 4.40
CA ASP A 251 7.84 2.66 3.73
C ASP A 251 6.38 2.75 3.24
N GLY A 252 5.42 2.24 4.00
CA GLY A 252 3.99 2.34 3.71
C GLY A 252 3.49 1.33 2.67
N HIS A 253 4.24 0.26 2.42
CA HIS A 253 3.80 -0.84 1.56
C HIS A 253 2.83 -1.80 2.26
N TYR A 254 2.87 -1.91 3.59
CA TYR A 254 2.02 -2.86 4.34
C TYR A 254 1.31 -2.23 5.55
N PRO A 255 -0.01 -2.40 5.72
CA PRO A 255 -0.70 -1.93 6.91
C PRO A 255 -0.27 -2.74 8.16
N VAL A 256 0.35 -2.07 9.12
CA VAL A 256 0.84 -2.68 10.37
C VAL A 256 0.09 -2.24 11.62
N LEU A 257 -0.63 -1.13 11.55
CA LEU A 257 -1.33 -0.54 12.70
C LEU A 257 -2.78 -0.20 12.34
N TRP A 258 -3.61 -0.06 13.36
CA TRP A 258 -5.00 0.40 13.24
C TRP A 258 -5.20 1.73 13.97
N THR A 259 -6.03 2.61 13.43
CA THR A 259 -6.37 3.87 14.07
C THR A 259 -7.88 3.98 14.27
N VAL A 260 -8.30 4.35 15.48
CA VAL A 260 -9.69 4.71 15.81
C VAL A 260 -9.83 6.23 15.88
N SER A 261 -11.01 6.77 15.57
CA SER A 261 -11.22 8.22 15.40
C SER A 261 -11.46 8.93 16.73
N GLY A 262 -10.45 8.96 17.61
CA GLY A 262 -10.48 9.72 18.87
C GLY A 262 -11.27 9.09 20.01
N ASN A 263 -12.08 8.04 19.76
CA ASN A 263 -12.78 7.31 20.82
C ASN A 263 -12.85 5.81 20.53
N TYR A 264 -12.24 5.00 21.40
CA TYR A 264 -12.26 3.55 21.31
C TYR A 264 -13.67 2.92 21.40
N ALA A 265 -14.66 3.64 21.95
CA ALA A 265 -16.05 3.18 22.02
C ALA A 265 -16.79 3.22 20.68
N ASN A 266 -16.28 3.96 19.69
CA ASN A 266 -17.03 4.17 18.46
C ASN A 266 -16.95 2.94 17.55
N ILE A 267 -18.02 2.15 17.52
CA ILE A 267 -18.07 0.90 16.73
C ILE A 267 -17.77 1.12 15.25
N THR A 268 -18.16 2.26 14.66
CA THR A 268 -17.97 2.52 13.23
C THR A 268 -16.51 2.55 12.82
N ASP A 269 -15.62 2.95 13.74
CA ASP A 269 -14.18 2.99 13.51
C ASP A 269 -13.56 1.59 13.51
N TRP A 270 -14.28 0.60 14.03
CA TRP A 270 -13.83 -0.78 14.07
C TRP A 270 -14.48 -1.66 12.99
N GLU A 271 -15.64 -1.27 12.47
CA GLU A 271 -16.36 -2.07 11.46
C GLU A 271 -15.50 -2.46 10.25
N PRO A 272 -14.66 -1.58 9.67
CA PRO A 272 -13.82 -1.98 8.55
C PRO A 272 -12.80 -3.04 8.94
N LEU A 273 -12.22 -2.96 10.16
CA LEU A 273 -11.30 -3.96 10.68
C LEU A 273 -11.98 -5.33 10.83
N PHE A 274 -13.20 -5.34 11.36
CA PHE A 274 -13.96 -6.57 11.59
C PHE A 274 -14.52 -7.24 10.34
N LYS A 275 -14.56 -6.55 9.20
CA LYS A 275 -14.92 -7.17 7.93
C LYS A 275 -13.93 -8.26 7.54
N ASP A 276 -12.67 -8.06 7.92
CA ASP A 276 -11.55 -8.89 7.50
C ASP A 276 -11.06 -9.80 8.64
N ILE A 277 -11.29 -9.46 9.92
CA ILE A 277 -10.97 -10.36 11.05
C ILE A 277 -11.72 -11.69 10.89
N ASP A 278 -10.97 -12.81 10.94
CA ASP A 278 -11.50 -14.17 10.98
C ASP A 278 -10.93 -14.90 12.21
N GLY A 279 -11.42 -16.11 12.50
CA GLY A 279 -10.93 -16.95 13.60
C GLY A 279 -9.46 -17.37 13.49
N ILE A 280 -8.80 -16.99 12.40
CA ILE A 280 -7.35 -17.07 12.14
C ILE A 280 -6.60 -15.96 12.89
N TRP A 281 -7.26 -15.02 13.58
CA TRP A 281 -6.55 -14.03 14.39
C TRP A 281 -6.47 -14.43 15.86
N TYR A 282 -7.22 -15.44 16.28
CA TYR A 282 -7.20 -15.90 17.66
C TYR A 282 -5.96 -16.74 17.94
N LEU A 283 -5.32 -16.46 19.08
CA LEU A 283 -4.25 -17.29 19.61
C LEU A 283 -4.77 -18.70 19.86
N LYS A 284 -3.98 -19.73 19.55
CA LYS A 284 -4.34 -21.12 19.84
C LYS A 284 -3.63 -21.60 21.09
N THR A 285 -4.40 -22.11 22.04
CA THR A 285 -3.84 -22.81 23.20
C THR A 285 -3.23 -24.14 22.77
N ARG A 286 -2.45 -24.77 23.67
CA ARG A 286 -1.94 -26.14 23.45
C ARG A 286 -3.06 -27.17 23.25
N SER A 287 -4.27 -26.92 23.76
CA SER A 287 -5.45 -27.76 23.56
C SER A 287 -6.20 -27.45 22.24
N GLY A 288 -5.75 -26.45 21.47
CA GLY A 288 -6.38 -26.02 20.22
C GLY A 288 -7.54 -25.03 20.39
N GLN A 289 -7.82 -24.57 21.62
CA GLN A 289 -8.85 -23.56 21.88
C GLN A 289 -8.41 -22.19 21.36
N SER A 290 -9.36 -21.43 20.82
CA SER A 290 -9.18 -20.07 20.32
C SER A 290 -9.32 -19.04 21.43
N VAL A 291 -8.31 -18.19 21.57
CA VAL A 291 -8.31 -17.10 22.54
C VAL A 291 -8.21 -15.77 21.81
N LEU A 292 -9.18 -14.89 22.06
CA LEU A 292 -9.06 -13.48 21.73
C LEU A 292 -8.24 -12.81 22.84
N TYR A 293 -7.01 -12.41 22.53
CA TYR A 293 -6.15 -11.68 23.45
C TYR A 293 -6.17 -10.20 23.13
N MET A 294 -6.51 -9.40 24.14
CA MET A 294 -6.55 -7.95 24.05
C MET A 294 -5.79 -7.36 25.23
N GLU A 295 -4.98 -6.38 24.91
CA GLU A 295 -4.17 -5.65 25.86
C GLU A 295 -4.40 -4.16 25.71
N ALA A 296 -4.37 -3.46 26.83
CA ALA A 296 -4.39 -2.01 26.89
C ALA A 296 -3.20 -1.56 27.72
N ASP A 297 -2.41 -0.67 27.13
CA ASP A 297 -1.26 -0.06 27.74
C ASP A 297 -1.61 1.36 28.18
N ALA A 298 -1.68 1.57 29.50
CA ALA A 298 -1.92 2.86 30.14
C ALA A 298 -0.66 3.44 30.79
N THR A 299 0.53 3.03 30.32
CA THR A 299 1.81 3.62 30.73
C THR A 299 1.99 5.02 30.13
N ASN A 300 2.97 5.77 30.65
CA ASN A 300 3.26 7.12 30.16
C ASN A 300 3.89 7.07 28.76
N ILE A 301 3.51 8.04 27.92
CA ILE A 301 3.82 8.14 26.48
C ILE A 301 5.31 7.93 26.16
N GLU A 302 6.19 8.73 26.77
CA GLU A 302 7.63 8.80 26.47
C GLU A 302 8.52 8.43 27.67
N GLU A 303 7.89 8.03 28.78
CA GLU A 303 8.57 7.71 30.03
C GLU A 303 7.89 6.52 30.70
N ALA A 304 7.85 5.37 30.01
CA ALA A 304 7.24 4.14 30.53
C ALA A 304 7.79 3.70 31.91
N MET A 305 8.99 4.17 32.29
CA MET A 305 9.60 3.92 33.60
C MET A 305 9.33 4.99 34.67
N ALA A 306 8.74 6.14 34.31
CA ALA A 306 8.41 7.20 35.25
C ALA A 306 7.07 6.91 35.95
N LEU A 307 7.11 6.04 36.95
CA LEU A 307 5.94 5.67 37.75
C LEU A 307 5.48 6.86 38.63
N GLY A 308 4.17 7.00 38.86
CA GLY A 308 3.53 7.95 39.77
C GLY A 308 3.08 9.27 39.14
N LEU A 309 3.28 9.46 37.84
CA LEU A 309 2.83 10.66 37.12
C LEU A 309 1.43 10.47 36.52
N PRO A 310 0.50 11.43 36.67
CA PRO A 310 -0.84 11.35 36.09
C PRO A 310 -0.84 11.79 34.61
N LYS A 311 -0.01 11.16 33.78
CA LYS A 311 0.11 11.44 32.34
C LYS A 311 -0.16 10.19 31.51
N ASN A 312 -1.27 9.53 31.82
CA ASN A 312 -1.71 8.34 31.10
C ASN A 312 -2.21 8.75 29.72
N ASP A 313 -1.76 8.02 28.71
CA ASP A 313 -2.21 8.21 27.33
C ASP A 313 -3.52 7.47 27.03
N LEU A 314 -3.83 6.46 27.83
CA LEU A 314 -5.03 5.65 27.72
C LEU A 314 -5.72 5.59 29.08
N SER A 315 -6.95 6.07 29.15
CA SER A 315 -7.76 5.94 30.36
C SER A 315 -8.28 4.51 30.54
N PRO A 316 -8.50 4.05 31.78
CA PRO A 316 -9.17 2.77 32.03
C PRO A 316 -10.52 2.67 31.30
N GLN A 317 -11.28 3.76 31.28
CA GLN A 317 -12.59 3.82 30.65
C GLN A 317 -12.50 3.56 29.14
N GLU A 318 -11.55 4.18 28.44
CA GLU A 318 -11.30 3.96 27.01
C GLU A 318 -10.84 2.52 26.73
N ALA A 319 -9.94 1.99 27.56
CA ALA A 319 -9.49 0.60 27.47
C ALA A 319 -10.68 -0.38 27.60
N PHE A 320 -11.53 -0.22 28.62
CA PHE A 320 -12.69 -1.08 28.81
C PHE A 320 -13.72 -0.95 27.68
N GLN A 321 -13.93 0.25 27.15
CA GLN A 321 -14.79 0.48 26.00
C GLN A 321 -14.27 -0.27 24.76
N SER A 322 -12.96 -0.20 24.49
CA SER A 322 -12.31 -0.92 23.40
C SER A 322 -12.53 -2.44 23.52
N PHE A 323 -12.30 -3.00 24.71
CA PHE A 323 -12.45 -4.43 24.97
C PHE A 323 -13.88 -4.89 24.76
N ARG A 324 -14.86 -4.09 25.20
CA ARG A 324 -16.27 -4.39 25.03
C ARG A 324 -16.69 -4.39 23.57
N VAL A 325 -16.19 -3.44 22.76
CA VAL A 325 -16.48 -3.39 21.32
C VAL A 325 -15.90 -4.61 20.62
N LEU A 326 -14.63 -4.93 20.87
CA LEU A 326 -13.95 -6.10 20.30
C LEU A 326 -14.65 -7.41 20.66
N GLU A 327 -15.00 -7.60 21.92
CA GLU A 327 -15.74 -8.77 22.38
C GLU A 327 -17.12 -8.87 21.74
N MET A 328 -17.88 -7.77 21.74
CA MET A 328 -19.21 -7.76 21.16
C MET A 328 -19.15 -8.15 19.69
N VAL A 329 -18.21 -7.57 18.93
CA VAL A 329 -18.09 -7.88 17.51
C VAL A 329 -17.58 -9.30 17.29
N ALA A 330 -16.63 -9.76 18.10
CA ALA A 330 -16.13 -11.14 18.02
C ALA A 330 -17.22 -12.18 18.26
N ASN A 331 -18.16 -11.90 19.17
CA ASN A 331 -19.27 -12.80 19.48
C ASN A 331 -20.46 -12.70 18.53
N THR A 332 -20.65 -11.56 17.84
CA THR A 332 -21.88 -11.30 17.06
C THR A 332 -21.68 -11.32 15.55
N LYS A 333 -20.55 -10.82 15.03
CA LYS A 333 -20.33 -10.65 13.58
C LYS A 333 -19.41 -11.69 12.97
N LEU A 334 -18.62 -12.40 13.79
CA LEU A 334 -17.66 -13.39 13.28
C LEU A 334 -18.28 -14.77 13.13
N ARG A 335 -17.85 -15.50 12.09
CA ARG A 335 -18.36 -16.85 11.78
C ARG A 335 -18.03 -17.88 12.86
N LYS A 336 -16.91 -17.69 13.56
CA LYS A 336 -16.47 -18.53 14.67
C LYS A 336 -16.10 -17.62 15.83
N PRO A 337 -16.90 -17.58 16.91
CA PRO A 337 -16.54 -16.84 18.11
C PRO A 337 -15.33 -17.50 18.80
N PRO A 338 -14.57 -16.74 19.62
CA PRO A 338 -13.47 -17.31 20.38
C PRO A 338 -14.00 -18.18 21.53
N ASP A 339 -13.25 -19.21 21.93
CA ASP A 339 -13.60 -20.07 23.08
C ASP A 339 -13.34 -19.36 24.41
N SER A 340 -12.42 -18.39 24.43
CA SER A 340 -12.08 -17.59 25.60
C SER A 340 -11.59 -16.20 25.21
N ILE A 341 -11.78 -15.25 26.11
CA ILE A 341 -11.37 -13.85 25.93
C ILE A 341 -10.48 -13.45 27.10
N VAL A 342 -9.28 -12.97 26.78
CA VAL A 342 -8.31 -12.48 27.78
C VAL A 342 -8.18 -10.97 27.60
N ARG A 343 -8.38 -10.24 28.70
CA ARG A 343 -8.24 -8.79 28.77
C ARG A 343 -7.12 -8.47 29.74
N ILE A 344 -6.11 -7.74 29.29
CA ILE A 344 -5.00 -7.31 30.13
C ILE A 344 -4.94 -5.79 30.10
N PHE A 345 -4.93 -5.19 31.28
CA PHE A 345 -4.75 -3.75 31.45
C PHE A 345 -3.42 -3.55 32.16
N LEU A 346 -2.43 -3.00 31.44
CA LEU A 346 -1.14 -2.63 31.99
C LEU A 346 -1.22 -1.18 32.47
N ALA A 347 -1.13 -1.00 33.78
CA ALA A 347 -1.13 0.31 34.39
C ALA A 347 -0.13 0.35 35.55
N ASP A 348 0.26 1.56 35.92
CA ASP A 348 1.10 1.77 37.07
C ASP A 348 0.26 1.67 38.35
N THR A 349 0.76 0.89 39.31
CA THR A 349 0.17 0.70 40.63
C THR A 349 -0.05 1.99 41.43
N PHE A 350 0.70 3.06 41.13
CA PHE A 350 0.55 4.36 41.80
C PHE A 350 -0.46 5.30 41.13
N GLN A 351 -1.04 4.90 39.99
CA GLN A 351 -2.10 5.66 39.34
C GLN A 351 -3.42 5.47 40.09
N GLN A 352 -4.10 6.58 40.41
CA GLN A 352 -5.47 6.52 40.93
C GLN A 352 -6.41 6.16 39.77
N VAL A 353 -7.04 4.98 39.86
CA VAL A 353 -8.04 4.47 38.90
C VAL A 353 -9.41 5.05 39.15
#